data_AF-A0A1W1I747-F1
#
_entry.id   AF-A0A1W1I747-F1
#
_cell.length_a   1.000
_cell.length_b   1.000
_cell.length_c   1.000
_cell.angle_alpha   90.00
_cell.angle_beta   90.00
_cell.angle_gamma   90.00
#
_symmetry.space_group_name_H-M   'P 1'
#
loop_
_entity.id
_entity.type
_entity.pdbx_description
1 polymer ?
#
loop_
_entity_poly.entity_id
_entity_poly.type
_entity_poly.pdbx_seq_one_letter_code
_entity_poly.pdbx_strand_id
1 'polypeptide(L)'
;MAQLDAWSRIAAGAVTVVGLTAVWLAVVTSLPTQEELAGNALRPVRVATAASPVRAEPSLDLSIPGVVSSVPSAAQPAAPAPSEPSGEFRRGAPMVDARAAQITRLKCEAEIEQICPEGMDGGGFRCVERRMKDLPPSCQGMVRERFVKWKEDRNRTLVACRDDVRRLCATMRPGDGRVMQCLQDHAQDVSDGCYQTLPKGVLLFRQQ
;
A
#
# COMPACT_ATOMS: atom_id res chain seq x y z
N MET A 1 -30.08 0.68 55.01
CA MET A 1 -29.58 -0.26 53.98
C MET A 1 -29.16 0.43 52.67
N ALA A 2 -29.84 1.49 52.21
CA ALA A 2 -29.50 2.18 50.94
C ALA A 2 -28.14 2.95 50.87
N GLN A 3 -27.49 3.25 52.01
CA GLN A 3 -26.23 4.00 52.01
C GLN A 3 -24.98 3.13 51.73
N LEU A 4 -25.04 1.82 51.92
CA LEU A 4 -23.92 0.90 51.66
C LEU A 4 -23.75 0.59 50.16
N ASP A 5 -24.84 0.54 49.40
CA ASP A 5 -24.83 0.26 47.96
C ASP A 5 -24.27 1.43 47.13
N ALA A 6 -24.49 2.67 47.59
CA ALA A 6 -24.00 3.87 46.92
C ALA A 6 -22.46 3.97 46.98
N TRP A 7 -21.86 3.58 48.11
CA TRP A 7 -20.41 3.66 48.29
C TRP A 7 -19.66 2.55 47.54
N SER A 8 -20.25 1.36 47.43
CA SER A 8 -19.72 0.24 46.64
C SER A 8 -19.61 0.56 45.15
N ARG A 9 -20.63 1.23 44.58
CA ARG A 9 -20.64 1.65 43.17
C ARG A 9 -19.61 2.74 42.85
N ILE A 10 -19.43 3.70 43.76
CA ILE A 10 -18.42 4.76 43.62
C ILE A 10 -17.01 4.17 43.75
N ALA A 11 -16.80 3.26 44.71
CA ALA A 11 -15.53 2.57 44.89
C ALA A 11 -15.17 1.72 43.65
N ALA A 12 -16.13 1.00 43.08
CA ALA A 12 -15.92 0.22 41.86
C ALA A 12 -15.54 1.11 40.67
N GLY A 13 -16.21 2.25 40.49
CA GLY A 13 -15.85 3.24 39.46
C GLY A 13 -14.44 3.80 39.65
N ALA A 14 -14.08 4.18 40.88
CA ALA A 14 -12.76 4.70 41.20
C ALA A 14 -11.63 3.70 40.90
N VAL A 15 -11.83 2.41 41.22
CA VAL A 15 -10.83 1.36 40.93
C VAL A 15 -10.58 1.20 39.43
N THR A 16 -11.64 1.27 38.59
CA THR A 16 -11.48 1.19 37.13
C THR A 16 -10.76 2.41 36.55
N VAL A 17 -11.08 3.62 37.03
CA VAL A 17 -10.41 4.85 36.59
C VAL A 17 -8.94 4.83 36.99
N VAL A 18 -8.64 4.49 38.24
CA VAL A 18 -7.26 4.36 38.73
C VAL A 18 -6.50 3.30 37.94
N GLY A 19 -7.10 2.14 37.69
CA GLY A 19 -6.51 1.08 36.87
C GLY A 19 -6.21 1.53 35.43
N LEU A 20 -7.17 2.19 34.78
CA LEU A 20 -6.99 2.71 33.42
C LEU A 20 -5.91 3.80 33.37
N THR A 21 -5.86 4.70 34.36
CA THR A 21 -4.80 5.72 34.44
C THR A 21 -3.43 5.10 34.67
N ALA A 22 -3.32 4.06 35.52
CA ALA A 22 -2.06 3.39 35.80
C ALA A 22 -1.54 2.63 34.56
N VAL A 23 -2.42 1.91 33.86
CA VAL A 23 -2.08 1.22 32.61
C VAL A 23 -1.67 2.22 31.53
N TRP A 24 -2.42 3.31 31.37
CA TRP A 24 -2.07 4.35 30.40
C TRP A 24 -0.73 5.01 30.70
N LEU A 25 -0.46 5.33 31.98
CA LEU A 25 0.83 5.88 32.41
C LEU A 25 1.97 4.88 32.17
N ALA A 26 1.77 3.60 32.51
CA ALA A 26 2.77 2.55 32.30
C ALA A 26 3.09 2.35 30.81
N VAL A 27 2.08 2.42 29.93
CA VAL A 27 2.28 2.40 28.47
C VAL A 27 3.11 3.62 28.05
N VAL A 28 2.70 4.83 28.44
CA VAL A 28 3.43 6.07 28.09
C VAL A 28 4.88 6.05 28.59
N THR A 29 5.15 5.52 29.78
CA THR A 29 6.52 5.42 30.32
C THR A 29 7.33 4.27 29.71
N SER A 30 6.66 3.23 29.19
CA SER A 30 7.31 2.10 28.51
C SER A 30 7.54 2.36 27.02
N LEU A 31 6.90 3.39 26.45
CA LEU A 31 7.24 3.86 25.11
C LEU A 31 8.57 4.63 25.18
N PRO A 32 9.61 4.20 24.44
CA PRO A 32 10.89 4.88 24.44
C PRO A 32 10.72 6.31 23.92
N THR A 33 11.17 7.29 24.71
CA THR A 33 11.21 8.70 24.35
C THR A 33 12.13 8.93 23.15
N GLN A 34 11.72 9.82 22.24
CA GLN A 34 12.41 10.09 20.97
C GLN A 34 13.87 10.60 21.12
N GLU A 35 14.30 10.92 22.34
CA GLU A 35 15.62 11.45 22.68
C GLU A 35 16.73 10.37 22.63
N GLU A 36 16.41 9.09 22.83
CA GLU A 36 17.39 7.98 22.80
C GLU A 36 17.70 7.48 21.37
N LEU A 37 16.94 7.92 20.35
CA LEU A 37 17.21 7.59 18.94
C LEU A 37 18.16 8.60 18.27
N ALA A 38 18.36 9.78 18.86
CA ALA A 38 19.25 10.82 18.33
C ALA A 38 20.66 10.80 18.94
N GLY A 39 20.86 10.11 20.08
CA GLY A 39 22.03 10.28 20.95
C GLY A 39 23.34 9.55 20.57
N ASN A 40 23.37 8.69 19.54
CA ASN A 40 24.58 7.90 19.23
C ASN A 40 25.26 8.20 17.89
N ALA A 41 24.95 9.33 17.24
CA ALA A 41 25.55 9.70 15.96
C ALA A 41 26.97 10.30 16.04
N LEU A 42 27.56 10.51 17.22
CA LEU A 42 28.89 11.12 17.35
C LEU A 42 29.78 10.36 18.36
N ARG A 43 30.31 9.22 17.92
CA ARG A 43 31.62 8.74 18.39
C ARG A 43 32.51 8.50 17.18
N PRO A 44 33.67 9.18 17.05
CA PRO A 44 34.64 8.84 16.02
C PRO A 44 35.25 7.48 16.38
N VAL A 45 34.86 6.42 15.66
CA VAL A 45 35.55 5.14 15.70
C VAL A 45 36.88 5.32 14.97
N ARG A 46 37.99 5.21 15.70
CA ARG A 46 39.31 5.05 15.09
C ARG A 46 39.34 3.70 14.39
N VAL A 47 39.43 3.70 13.07
CA VAL A 47 39.72 2.49 12.29
C VAL A 47 41.19 2.15 12.50
N ALA A 48 41.45 1.17 13.36
CA ALA A 48 42.72 0.45 13.32
C ALA A 48 42.65 -0.52 12.15
N THR A 49 43.49 -0.29 11.14
CA THR A 49 43.75 -1.23 10.05
C THR A 49 44.44 -2.47 10.61
N ALA A 50 43.67 -3.52 10.88
CA ALA A 50 44.19 -4.86 11.10
C ALA A 50 43.54 -5.79 10.08
N ALA A 51 44.36 -6.29 9.15
CA ALA A 51 43.97 -7.33 8.20
C ALA A 51 43.73 -8.65 8.96
N SER A 52 42.59 -9.29 8.71
CA SER A 52 42.36 -10.71 9.06
C SER A 52 41.20 -11.31 8.25
N PRO A 53 41.19 -12.66 8.11
CA PRO A 53 40.90 -13.31 6.84
C PRO A 53 39.42 -13.65 6.61
N VAL A 54 39.08 -13.75 5.33
CA VAL A 54 37.81 -14.20 4.77
C VAL A 54 37.39 -15.54 5.38
N ARG A 55 36.23 -15.56 6.04
CA ARG A 55 35.53 -16.79 6.42
C ARG A 55 34.35 -16.99 5.47
N ALA A 56 34.34 -18.14 4.80
CA ALA A 56 33.32 -18.53 3.83
C ALA A 56 31.93 -18.63 4.46
N GLU A 57 30.94 -18.01 3.83
CA GLU A 57 29.51 -18.20 4.14
C GLU A 57 28.97 -19.45 3.43
N PRO A 58 28.13 -20.27 4.08
CA PRO A 58 27.40 -21.33 3.40
C PRO A 58 26.22 -20.74 2.61
N SER A 59 26.23 -20.92 1.30
CA SER A 59 25.11 -20.60 0.41
C SER A 59 23.94 -21.55 0.66
N LEU A 60 22.83 -21.03 1.16
CA LEU A 60 21.54 -21.74 1.12
C LEU A 60 21.00 -21.71 -0.31
N ASP A 61 21.11 -22.85 -0.99
CA ASP A 61 20.60 -23.10 -2.34
C ASP A 61 19.09 -23.39 -2.27
N LEU A 62 18.26 -22.40 -2.60
CA LEU A 62 16.80 -22.55 -2.73
C LEU A 62 16.41 -22.84 -4.19
N SER A 63 17.05 -23.83 -4.80
CA SER A 63 16.59 -24.40 -6.07
C SER A 63 15.30 -25.19 -5.84
N ILE A 64 14.18 -24.65 -6.28
CA ILE A 64 12.89 -25.36 -6.33
C ILE A 64 12.90 -26.29 -7.57
N PRO A 65 12.89 -27.62 -7.42
CA PRO A 65 12.82 -28.53 -8.56
C PRO A 65 11.46 -28.40 -9.26
N GLY A 66 11.48 -28.13 -10.57
CA GLY A 66 10.29 -28.14 -11.43
C GLY A 66 9.99 -26.86 -12.22
N VAL A 67 10.75 -25.78 -12.02
CA VAL A 67 10.59 -24.56 -12.82
C VAL A 67 11.64 -24.50 -13.92
N VAL A 68 11.25 -24.80 -15.16
CA VAL A 68 12.08 -24.53 -16.34
C VAL A 68 12.14 -23.03 -16.58
N SER A 69 13.19 -22.37 -16.09
CA SER A 69 13.52 -21.00 -16.50
C SER A 69 14.04 -21.04 -17.94
N SER A 70 13.15 -20.88 -18.92
CA SER A 70 13.54 -20.59 -20.29
C SER A 70 14.02 -19.14 -20.39
N VAL A 71 15.28 -18.89 -20.07
CA VAL A 71 15.96 -17.67 -20.51
C VAL A 71 16.55 -17.96 -21.89
N PRO A 72 16.12 -17.28 -22.96
CA PRO A 72 16.70 -17.49 -24.28
C PRO A 72 18.14 -16.95 -24.29
N SER A 73 19.08 -17.87 -24.50
CA SER A 73 20.48 -17.59 -24.78
C SER A 73 20.60 -16.95 -26.17
N ALA A 74 20.51 -15.63 -26.22
CA ALA A 74 20.93 -14.87 -27.39
C ALA A 74 22.34 -14.35 -27.16
N ALA A 75 23.32 -15.09 -27.69
CA ALA A 75 24.62 -14.55 -27.99
C ALA A 75 24.43 -13.43 -29.04
N GLN A 76 24.65 -12.18 -28.64
CA GLN A 76 24.86 -11.07 -29.56
C GLN A 76 26.07 -10.23 -29.10
N PRO A 77 26.90 -9.76 -30.04
CA PRO A 77 28.16 -9.08 -29.74
C PRO A 77 27.94 -7.65 -29.25
N ALA A 78 28.85 -7.21 -28.39
CA ALA A 78 28.82 -5.92 -27.70
C ALA A 78 28.73 -4.72 -28.67
N ALA A 79 27.70 -3.90 -28.48
CA ALA A 79 27.71 -2.50 -28.89
C ALA A 79 28.24 -1.65 -27.71
N PRO A 80 29.00 -0.56 -27.96
CA PRO A 80 29.60 0.24 -26.90
C PRO A 80 28.51 0.96 -26.08
N ALA A 81 28.52 0.71 -24.77
CA ALA A 81 27.70 1.44 -23.82
C ALA A 81 28.05 2.94 -23.85
N PRO A 82 27.07 3.86 -23.74
CA PRO A 82 27.38 5.25 -23.41
C PRO A 82 28.00 5.29 -22.02
N SER A 83 29.13 5.97 -21.91
CA SER A 83 29.84 6.22 -20.65
C SER A 83 28.91 6.92 -19.65
N GLU A 84 28.42 6.18 -18.66
CA GLU A 84 27.80 6.76 -17.48
C GLU A 84 28.84 7.60 -16.73
N PRO A 85 28.50 8.84 -16.32
CA PRO A 85 29.39 9.62 -15.48
C PRO A 85 29.50 8.96 -14.10
N SER A 86 30.74 8.60 -13.78
CA SER A 86 31.17 8.14 -12.47
C SER A 86 30.76 9.15 -11.39
N GLY A 87 30.07 8.64 -10.36
CA GLY A 87 30.06 9.27 -9.05
C GLY A 87 28.99 10.33 -8.84
N GLU A 88 27.83 9.87 -8.39
CA GLU A 88 27.32 10.37 -7.11
C GLU A 88 26.62 9.18 -6.45
N PHE A 89 27.28 8.58 -5.45
CA PHE A 89 26.64 7.66 -4.53
C PHE A 89 25.39 8.37 -4.02
N ARG A 90 24.22 7.94 -4.52
CA ARG A 90 22.93 8.54 -4.17
C ARG A 90 22.82 8.38 -2.66
N ARG A 91 23.18 9.47 -1.95
CA ARG A 91 23.12 9.57 -0.50
C ARG A 91 21.74 9.08 -0.14
N GLY A 92 21.70 7.96 0.58
CA GLY A 92 20.50 7.17 0.78
C GLY A 92 19.33 8.10 1.04
N ALA A 93 18.26 7.94 0.24
CA ALA A 93 16.97 8.42 0.69
C ALA A 93 16.81 7.88 2.12
N PRO A 94 16.41 8.70 3.10
CA PRO A 94 16.09 8.15 4.40
C PRO A 94 15.12 7.00 4.12
N MET A 95 15.41 5.81 4.64
CA MET A 95 14.37 4.79 4.74
C MET A 95 13.28 5.47 5.56
N VAL A 96 12.30 6.07 4.86
CA VAL A 96 11.06 6.50 5.49
C VAL A 96 10.61 5.24 6.18
N ASP A 97 10.56 5.28 7.52
CA ASP A 97 10.28 4.11 8.33
C ASP A 97 9.15 3.35 7.64
N ALA A 98 9.45 2.15 7.14
CA ALA A 98 8.54 1.40 6.30
C ALA A 98 7.21 1.19 7.04
N ARG A 99 7.29 1.09 8.38
CA ARG A 99 6.14 1.03 9.26
C ARG A 99 5.37 2.35 9.29
N ALA A 100 6.04 3.49 9.38
CA ALA A 100 5.39 4.80 9.31
C ALA A 100 4.69 5.04 7.95
N ALA A 101 5.31 4.62 6.84
CA ALA A 101 4.70 4.69 5.51
C ALA A 101 3.46 3.78 5.40
N GLN A 102 3.54 2.56 5.93
CA GLN A 102 2.40 1.64 6.01
C GLN A 102 1.26 2.21 6.86
N ILE A 103 1.56 2.76 8.04
CA ILE A 103 0.56 3.40 8.91
C ILE A 103 -0.12 4.56 8.17
N THR A 104 0.65 5.37 7.44
CA THR A 104 0.11 6.49 6.67
C THR A 104 -0.83 6.00 5.56
N ARG A 105 -0.48 4.91 4.86
CA ARG A 105 -1.33 4.29 3.83
C ARG A 105 -2.62 3.75 4.43
N LEU A 106 -2.54 2.98 5.52
CA LEU A 106 -3.71 2.42 6.21
C LEU A 106 -4.65 3.52 6.71
N LYS A 107 -4.08 4.60 7.26
CA LYS A 107 -4.87 5.76 7.70
C LYS A 107 -5.59 6.43 6.53
N CYS A 108 -4.91 6.64 5.41
CA CYS A 108 -5.51 7.21 4.21
C CYS A 108 -6.64 6.34 3.66
N GLU A 109 -6.47 5.02 3.66
CA GLU A 109 -7.51 4.07 3.26
C GLU A 109 -8.75 4.18 4.16
N ALA A 110 -8.56 4.17 5.48
CA ALA A 110 -9.66 4.32 6.44
C ALA A 110 -10.37 5.68 6.33
N GLU A 111 -9.65 6.76 6.06
CA GLU A 111 -10.25 8.09 5.82
C GLU A 111 -11.07 8.12 4.52
N ILE A 112 -10.59 7.46 3.48
CA ILE A 112 -11.32 7.33 2.22
C ILE A 112 -12.61 6.56 2.42
N GLU A 113 -12.61 5.45 3.17
CA GLU A 113 -13.82 4.68 3.45
C GLU A 113 -14.86 5.45 4.25
N GLN A 114 -14.42 6.31 5.18
CA GLN A 114 -15.32 7.16 5.97
C GLN A 114 -15.99 8.24 5.12
N ILE A 115 -15.26 8.79 4.14
CA ILE A 115 -15.76 9.87 3.28
C ILE A 115 -16.52 9.29 2.07
N CYS A 116 -16.09 8.14 1.58
CA CYS A 116 -16.56 7.47 0.38
C CYS A 116 -16.86 5.99 0.68
N PRO A 117 -18.13 5.62 0.94
CA PRO A 117 -18.50 4.27 1.39
C PRO A 117 -18.25 3.17 0.35
N GLU A 118 -18.13 3.54 -0.93
CA GLU A 118 -17.74 2.64 -2.03
C GLU A 118 -16.22 2.47 -2.15
N GLY A 119 -15.44 3.20 -1.34
CA GLY A 119 -13.98 3.22 -1.42
C GLY A 119 -13.46 3.80 -2.73
N MET A 120 -12.34 3.26 -3.21
CA MET A 120 -11.78 3.61 -4.53
C MET A 120 -12.07 2.58 -5.63
N ASP A 121 -12.67 1.45 -5.28
CA ASP A 121 -12.96 0.36 -6.20
C ASP A 121 -14.30 0.59 -6.93
N GLY A 122 -14.49 -0.11 -8.06
CA GLY A 122 -15.81 -0.36 -8.66
C GLY A 122 -16.69 0.85 -9.04
N GLY A 123 -16.23 2.09 -8.92
CA GLY A 123 -17.06 3.29 -9.13
C GLY A 123 -16.85 4.40 -8.09
N GLY A 124 -16.29 4.06 -6.92
CA GLY A 124 -16.05 4.98 -5.81
C GLY A 124 -15.00 6.07 -6.09
N PHE A 125 -14.20 5.89 -7.15
CA PHE A 125 -13.22 6.87 -7.62
C PHE A 125 -13.80 8.29 -7.81
N ARG A 126 -15.06 8.43 -8.22
CA ARG A 126 -15.72 9.75 -8.35
C ARG A 126 -15.95 10.46 -7.03
N CYS A 127 -16.31 9.70 -6.00
CA CYS A 127 -16.46 10.28 -4.68
C CYS A 127 -15.10 10.83 -4.22
N VAL A 128 -14.06 10.00 -4.33
CA VAL A 128 -12.72 10.36 -3.88
C VAL A 128 -12.14 11.53 -4.67
N GLU A 129 -12.42 11.62 -5.98
CA GLU A 129 -11.97 12.72 -6.82
C GLU A 129 -12.59 14.06 -6.38
N ARG A 130 -13.91 14.07 -6.11
CA ARG A 130 -14.61 15.28 -5.66
C ARG A 130 -14.23 15.70 -4.24
N ARG A 131 -13.93 14.73 -3.37
CA ARG A 131 -13.60 14.94 -1.95
C ARG A 131 -12.10 14.98 -1.69
N MET A 132 -11.26 15.00 -2.73
CA MET A 132 -9.81 14.93 -2.59
C MET A 132 -9.25 16.03 -1.66
N LYS A 133 -9.86 17.22 -1.64
CA LYS A 133 -9.45 18.34 -0.79
C LYS A 133 -9.77 18.14 0.69
N ASP A 134 -10.72 17.26 1.01
CA ASP A 134 -11.11 16.95 2.39
C ASP A 134 -10.20 15.90 3.03
N LEU A 135 -9.32 15.28 2.22
CA LEU A 135 -8.30 14.35 2.68
C LEU A 135 -7.06 15.10 3.17
N PRO A 136 -6.30 14.56 4.14
CA PRO A 136 -5.06 15.17 4.58
C PRO A 136 -4.00 15.18 3.47
N PRO A 137 -3.03 16.10 3.51
CA PRO A 137 -2.07 16.32 2.43
C PRO A 137 -1.21 15.07 2.10
N SER A 138 -0.88 14.25 3.10
CA SER A 138 -0.20 12.97 2.90
C SER A 138 -1.05 11.96 2.13
N CYS A 139 -2.36 11.93 2.38
CA CYS A 139 -3.31 11.08 1.67
C CYS A 139 -3.58 11.59 0.25
N GLN A 140 -3.66 12.91 0.05
CA GLN A 140 -3.84 13.52 -1.28
C GLN A 140 -2.78 13.09 -2.29
N GLY A 141 -1.52 12.97 -1.86
CA GLY A 141 -0.42 12.48 -2.70
C GLY A 141 -0.66 11.04 -3.17
N MET A 142 -0.95 10.14 -2.22
CA MET A 142 -1.21 8.72 -2.51
C MET A 142 -2.45 8.53 -3.40
N VAL A 143 -3.49 9.32 -3.15
CA VAL A 143 -4.73 9.32 -3.93
C VAL A 143 -4.48 9.73 -5.36
N ARG A 144 -3.72 10.81 -5.59
CA ARG A 144 -3.36 11.27 -6.93
C ARG A 144 -2.56 10.24 -7.71
N GLU A 145 -1.57 9.61 -7.08
CA GLU A 145 -0.79 8.54 -7.71
C GLU A 145 -1.68 7.35 -8.09
N ARG A 146 -2.55 6.92 -7.17
CA ARG A 146 -3.51 5.84 -7.41
C ARG A 146 -4.49 6.18 -8.54
N PHE A 147 -4.91 7.44 -8.68
CA PHE A 147 -5.73 7.92 -9.78
C PHE A 147 -5.04 7.85 -11.15
N VAL A 148 -3.75 8.18 -11.21
CA VAL A 148 -2.97 8.09 -12.47
C VAL A 148 -2.92 6.64 -12.93
N LYS A 149 -2.53 5.73 -12.02
CA LYS A 149 -2.48 4.29 -12.32
C LYS A 149 -3.83 3.75 -12.76
N TRP A 150 -4.90 4.07 -12.02
CA TRP A 150 -6.25 3.64 -12.37
C TRP A 150 -6.68 4.12 -13.77
N LYS A 151 -6.35 5.36 -14.14
CA LYS A 151 -6.67 5.91 -15.46
C LYS A 151 -5.96 5.15 -16.58
N GLU A 152 -4.71 4.78 -16.35
CA GLU A 152 -3.91 3.98 -17.28
C GLU A 152 -4.48 2.57 -17.43
N ASP A 153 -4.73 1.86 -16.33
CA ASP A 153 -5.33 0.53 -16.32
C ASP A 153 -6.70 0.52 -17.01
N ARG A 154 -7.54 1.53 -16.73
CA ARG A 154 -8.83 1.71 -17.40
C ARG A 154 -8.64 1.92 -18.89
N ASN A 155 -7.71 2.78 -19.30
CA ASN A 155 -7.47 3.04 -20.72
C ASN A 155 -6.99 1.79 -21.45
N ARG A 156 -6.09 1.03 -20.83
CA ARG A 156 -5.61 -0.26 -21.34
C ARG A 156 -6.77 -1.23 -21.55
N THR A 157 -7.67 -1.33 -20.57
CA THR A 157 -8.86 -2.17 -20.65
C THR A 157 -9.80 -1.71 -21.78
N LEU A 158 -10.09 -0.42 -21.87
CA LEU A 158 -10.97 0.12 -22.92
C LEU A 158 -10.41 -0.08 -24.33
N VAL A 159 -9.08 -0.04 -24.49
CA VAL A 159 -8.44 -0.33 -25.77
C VAL A 159 -8.60 -1.81 -26.14
N ALA A 160 -8.37 -2.73 -25.21
CA ALA A 160 -8.52 -4.16 -25.44
C ALA A 160 -9.99 -4.56 -25.68
N CYS A 161 -10.92 -3.93 -24.96
CA CYS A 161 -12.35 -4.23 -25.00
C CYS A 161 -13.12 -3.40 -26.03
N ARG A 162 -12.47 -2.65 -26.92
CA ARG A 162 -13.14 -1.67 -27.80
C ARG A 162 -14.27 -2.28 -28.64
N ASP A 163 -14.06 -3.48 -29.19
CA ASP A 163 -15.07 -4.19 -29.98
C ASP A 163 -16.21 -4.73 -29.11
N ASP A 164 -15.87 -5.26 -27.94
CA ASP A 164 -16.83 -5.73 -26.95
C ASP A 164 -17.71 -4.61 -26.40
N VAL A 165 -17.14 -3.41 -26.16
CA VAL A 165 -17.90 -2.21 -25.76
C VAL A 165 -18.94 -1.86 -26.81
N ARG A 166 -18.61 -1.96 -28.10
CA ARG A 166 -19.55 -1.67 -29.19
C ARG A 166 -20.66 -2.71 -29.32
N ARG A 167 -20.36 -3.97 -29.03
CA ARG A 167 -21.32 -5.09 -29.17
C ARG A 167 -22.24 -5.21 -27.95
N LEU A 168 -21.68 -5.10 -26.75
CA LEU A 168 -22.34 -5.39 -25.48
C LEU A 168 -22.79 -4.13 -24.74
N CYS A 169 -22.01 -3.05 -24.82
CA CYS A 169 -22.18 -1.85 -24.00
C CYS A 169 -22.53 -0.58 -24.79
N ALA A 170 -23.08 -0.70 -26.00
CA ALA A 170 -23.35 0.42 -26.90
C ALA A 170 -24.28 1.51 -26.32
N THR A 171 -25.19 1.12 -25.43
CA THR A 171 -26.17 2.01 -24.79
C THR A 171 -25.61 2.73 -23.55
N MET A 172 -24.39 2.39 -23.12
CA MET A 172 -23.79 2.97 -21.93
C MET A 172 -23.26 4.37 -22.20
N ARG A 173 -23.76 5.36 -21.46
CA ARG A 173 -23.25 6.73 -21.54
C ARG A 173 -21.79 6.77 -21.08
N PRO A 174 -20.87 7.40 -21.85
CA PRO A 174 -19.48 7.57 -21.44
C PRO A 174 -19.40 8.34 -20.13
N GLY A 175 -18.35 8.06 -19.35
CA GLY A 175 -18.13 8.61 -18.03
C GLY A 175 -18.51 7.67 -16.89
N ASP A 176 -18.10 8.04 -15.68
CA ASP A 176 -18.57 7.44 -14.43
C ASP A 176 -18.23 5.97 -14.17
N GLY A 177 -17.44 5.32 -15.03
CA GLY A 177 -17.12 3.89 -14.90
C GLY A 177 -18.23 2.95 -15.38
N ARG A 178 -19.34 3.48 -15.90
CA ARG A 178 -20.49 2.69 -16.40
C ARG A 178 -20.11 1.66 -17.46
N VAL A 179 -19.24 2.03 -18.39
CA VAL A 179 -18.74 1.12 -19.44
C VAL A 179 -17.94 -0.04 -18.81
N MET A 180 -17.12 0.26 -17.79
CA MET A 180 -16.37 -0.77 -17.07
C MET A 180 -17.29 -1.71 -16.29
N GLN A 181 -18.38 -1.20 -15.71
CA GLN A 181 -19.38 -2.04 -15.05
C GLN A 181 -20.05 -2.98 -16.04
N CYS A 182 -20.52 -2.46 -17.19
CA CYS A 182 -21.12 -3.28 -18.23
C CYS A 182 -20.16 -4.38 -18.74
N LEU A 183 -18.87 -4.06 -18.95
CA LEU A 183 -17.88 -5.05 -19.34
C LEU A 183 -17.66 -6.13 -18.28
N GLN A 184 -17.74 -5.78 -16.99
CA GLN A 184 -17.65 -6.75 -15.88
C GLN A 184 -18.90 -7.62 -15.80
N ASP A 185 -20.10 -7.04 -15.97
CA ASP A 185 -21.36 -7.78 -15.97
C ASP A 185 -21.42 -8.78 -17.14
N HIS A 186 -20.79 -8.44 -18.28
CA HIS A 186 -20.62 -9.31 -19.44
C HIS A 186 -19.26 -10.00 -19.51
N ALA A 187 -18.55 -10.18 -18.39
CA ALA A 187 -17.20 -10.75 -18.41
C ALA A 187 -17.11 -12.15 -19.05
N GLN A 188 -18.21 -12.91 -19.12
CA GLN A 188 -18.27 -14.21 -19.80
C GLN A 188 -18.51 -14.10 -21.31
N ASP A 189 -19.03 -12.96 -21.78
CA ASP A 189 -19.41 -12.74 -23.18
C ASP A 189 -18.38 -11.92 -23.96
N VAL A 190 -17.41 -11.30 -23.27
CA VAL A 190 -16.33 -10.51 -23.91
C VAL A 190 -15.28 -11.42 -24.56
N SER A 191 -14.48 -10.86 -25.46
CA SER A 191 -13.33 -11.57 -26.03
C SER A 191 -12.28 -11.95 -24.97
N ASP A 192 -11.51 -13.00 -25.23
CA ASP A 192 -10.41 -13.43 -24.33
C ASP A 192 -9.42 -12.29 -24.05
N GLY A 193 -9.10 -11.50 -25.07
CA GLY A 193 -8.21 -10.35 -24.94
C GLY A 193 -8.76 -9.27 -24.00
N CYS A 194 -10.06 -8.99 -24.09
CA CYS A 194 -10.73 -8.09 -23.16
C CYS A 194 -10.76 -8.67 -21.74
N TYR A 195 -11.18 -9.94 -21.60
CA TYR A 195 -11.30 -10.63 -20.32
C TYR A 195 -10.02 -10.59 -19.48
N GLN A 196 -8.85 -10.77 -20.12
CA GLN A 196 -7.57 -10.72 -19.41
C GLN A 196 -7.21 -9.34 -18.84
N THR A 197 -7.78 -8.28 -19.40
CA THR A 197 -7.55 -6.90 -18.96
C THR A 197 -8.59 -6.40 -17.98
N LEU A 198 -9.73 -7.09 -17.85
CA LEU A 198 -10.75 -6.68 -16.89
C LEU A 198 -10.20 -6.72 -15.47
N PRO A 199 -10.55 -5.72 -14.63
CA PRO A 199 -10.27 -5.81 -13.21
C PRO A 199 -11.02 -7.04 -12.68
N LYS A 200 -10.27 -8.09 -12.35
CA LYS A 200 -10.81 -9.29 -11.71
C LYS A 200 -11.16 -8.85 -10.30
N GLY A 201 -12.42 -8.42 -10.12
CA GLY A 201 -12.92 -7.92 -8.86
C GLY A 201 -12.49 -8.85 -7.74
N VAL A 202 -11.94 -8.27 -6.68
CA VAL A 202 -11.81 -8.94 -5.39
C VAL A 202 -13.23 -9.28 -4.99
N LEU A 203 -13.64 -10.49 -5.36
CA LEU A 203 -14.78 -11.24 -4.89
C LEU A 203 -16.12 -10.49 -4.91
N LEU A 204 -17.06 -11.06 -5.65
CA LEU A 204 -18.50 -10.95 -5.43
C LEU A 204 -18.89 -11.45 -4.01
N PHE A 205 -18.35 -10.83 -2.96
CA PHE A 205 -18.63 -11.07 -1.54
C PHE A 205 -19.06 -9.78 -0.85
N ARG A 206 -19.73 -8.90 -1.60
CA ARG A 206 -20.71 -7.99 -1.01
C ARG A 206 -22.09 -8.30 -1.59
N GLN A 207 -22.48 -9.57 -1.48
CA GLN A 207 -23.89 -9.91 -1.46
C GLN A 207 -24.33 -9.94 0.01
N GLN A 208 -25.28 -9.05 0.30
CA GLN A 208 -26.09 -8.87 1.51
C GLN A 208 -25.55 -7.81 2.48
#